data_AF-A0A950V031-F1
#
_entry.id   AF-A0A950V031-F1
#
_cell.length_a   1.000
_cell.length_b   1.000
_cell.length_c   1.000
_cell.angle_alpha   90.00
_cell.angle_beta   90.00
_cell.angle_gamma   90.00
#
_symmetry.space_group_name_H-M   'P 1'
#
loop_
_entity.id
_entity.type
_entity.pdbx_description
1 polymer ?
#
loop_
_entity_poly.entity_id
_entity_poly.type
_entity_poly.pdbx_seq_one_letter_code
_entity_poly.pdbx_strand_id
1 'polypeptide(L)'
;MNEFIRKHAAAVIGILAGFDRLLFRGTLRNLCFAEGLGLYLNVNRVLLKDAGAHFDAVSERVKGASASRAERAKRPVLYLRSSEVSKEAEALKIAARDGIREGLVCVLTCVEPCWSFQIERNREAKRLILKRALRKCLHHYHYWLHPQWGLMHARLQTWFPFGMQVCLNGREGLAKSLDRAGVRYEKRDNCFTWLEDAVRAQALADEHLKTDWSGLLDGLALEVNPDLKGQLGRFSSGYYWSTHQSEWATDVMFRSAADLGRLYPALVRHGMLGFKSPDVLRFLGQAVKIDGGIPAREKREIGSSFLERREGVRIKHRAGMNSVKMYDKQGSVLRTETTINDAGDFKAFRPKEGGAADDLKWRTLRQGVADLHRRAEISDACNTRYLDALAVVEDERKLEDCLSALSRPAMEANGRRARALNVFGEDGRVLSELGRGEFTLNGFRNGDLQRGLYGTAAETPEARRKRSGKITRLLRLLKAHKLIRKVPKTHRYQLTEKGRLAVTALSVAKQSSIKKLNELAA
;
A
#
# COMPACT_ATOMS: atom_id res chain seq x y z
N MET A 1 12.82 -7.02 4.38
CA MET A 1 13.76 -6.47 3.40
C MET A 1 15.12 -7.16 3.43
N ASN A 2 15.53 -7.71 4.59
CA ASN A 2 16.91 -8.16 4.77
C ASN A 2 17.29 -9.36 3.89
N GLU A 3 16.38 -10.24 3.47
CA GLU A 3 16.76 -11.44 2.71
C GLU A 3 16.99 -11.11 1.22
N PHE A 4 16.07 -10.37 0.59
CA PHE A 4 16.19 -9.96 -0.81
C PHE A 4 17.43 -9.09 -1.04
N ILE A 5 17.62 -8.04 -0.22
CA ILE A 5 18.76 -7.13 -0.37
C ILE A 5 20.07 -7.87 -0.17
N ARG A 6 20.19 -8.70 0.87
CA ARG A 6 21.45 -9.44 1.12
C ARG A 6 21.83 -10.32 -0.06
N LYS A 7 20.84 -10.93 -0.73
CA LYS A 7 21.06 -11.79 -1.88
C LYS A 7 21.53 -11.02 -3.11
N HIS A 8 21.00 -9.83 -3.34
CA HIS A 8 21.31 -9.00 -4.51
C HIS A 8 22.28 -7.85 -4.21
N ALA A 9 22.93 -7.82 -3.04
CA ALA A 9 23.77 -6.72 -2.59
C ALA A 9 24.90 -6.38 -3.58
N ALA A 10 25.42 -7.38 -4.30
CA ALA A 10 26.44 -7.16 -5.32
C ALA A 10 25.91 -6.31 -6.49
N ALA A 11 24.63 -6.42 -6.86
CA ALA A 11 24.02 -5.71 -7.98
C ALA A 11 23.26 -4.44 -7.56
N VAL A 12 22.98 -4.25 -6.27
CA VAL A 12 22.22 -3.11 -5.74
C VAL A 12 23.17 -1.98 -5.34
N ILE A 13 22.85 -0.74 -5.75
CA ILE A 13 23.61 0.47 -5.42
C ILE A 13 22.99 1.28 -4.29
N GLY A 14 21.69 1.10 -4.02
CA GLY A 14 21.00 1.81 -2.97
C GLY A 14 19.55 1.38 -2.85
N ILE A 15 18.95 1.71 -1.70
CA ILE A 15 17.55 1.47 -1.42
C ILE A 15 16.94 2.76 -0.88
N LEU A 16 15.71 3.06 -1.29
CA LEU A 16 14.98 4.22 -0.83
C LEU A 16 13.49 3.91 -0.62
N ALA A 17 13.05 3.97 0.63
CA ALA A 17 11.66 3.86 1.04
C ALA A 17 11.07 5.26 1.35
N GLY A 18 9.83 5.51 0.96
CA GLY A 18 9.17 6.78 1.25
C GLY A 18 7.80 6.95 0.60
N PHE A 19 7.16 8.09 0.84
CA PHE A 19 5.91 8.44 0.17
C PHE A 19 6.13 8.63 -1.34
N ASP A 20 5.24 8.06 -2.14
CA ASP A 20 5.15 8.28 -3.58
C ASP A 20 4.01 9.25 -3.89
N ARG A 21 2.78 8.86 -3.55
CA ARG A 21 1.58 9.71 -3.68
C ARG A 21 0.85 9.81 -2.36
N LEU A 22 0.47 11.03 -1.99
CA LEU A 22 -0.43 11.30 -0.87
C LEU A 22 -1.64 12.08 -1.36
N LEU A 23 -2.83 11.55 -1.11
CA LEU A 23 -4.11 12.22 -1.40
C LEU A 23 -4.88 12.41 -0.10
N PHE A 24 -5.01 13.67 0.31
CA PHE A 24 -5.76 14.09 1.48
C PHE A 24 -7.16 14.54 1.10
N ARG A 25 -8.06 14.46 2.07
CA ARG A 25 -9.42 14.99 1.98
C ARG A 25 -9.71 15.85 3.21
N GLY A 26 -10.01 17.12 2.97
CA GLY A 26 -10.52 18.06 3.95
C GLY A 26 -12.04 17.95 3.99
N THR A 27 -12.58 17.61 5.16
CA THR A 27 -14.03 17.56 5.38
C THR A 27 -14.45 18.49 6.51
N LEU A 28 -15.36 19.42 6.25
CA LEU A 28 -16.08 20.17 7.28
C LEU A 28 -17.09 19.22 7.93
N ARG A 29 -16.66 18.46 8.96
CA ARG A 29 -17.43 17.33 9.52
C ARG A 29 -18.84 17.72 9.94
N ASN A 30 -19.00 18.91 10.52
CA ASN A 30 -20.30 19.39 10.99
C ASN A 30 -21.23 19.86 9.87
N LEU A 31 -20.76 19.90 8.61
CA LEU A 31 -21.54 20.29 7.44
C LEU A 31 -21.76 19.13 6.46
N CYS A 32 -21.07 17.99 6.63
CA CYS A 32 -21.06 16.92 5.63
C CYS A 32 -22.23 15.92 5.73
N PHE A 33 -23.20 16.19 6.61
CA PHE A 33 -24.44 15.41 6.78
C PHE A 33 -25.64 16.35 6.98
N ALA A 34 -26.87 15.84 6.79
CA ALA A 34 -28.06 16.67 6.60
C ALA A 34 -28.43 17.48 7.85
N GLU A 35 -28.35 16.87 9.02
CA GLU A 35 -28.62 17.49 10.32
C GLU A 35 -27.61 18.59 10.62
N GLY A 36 -26.33 18.35 10.30
CA GLY A 36 -25.27 19.34 10.45
C GLY A 36 -25.47 20.56 9.54
N LEU A 37 -25.86 20.35 8.28
CA LEU A 37 -26.24 21.44 7.38
C LEU A 37 -27.51 22.17 7.86
N GLY A 38 -28.47 21.45 8.45
CA GLY A 38 -29.64 22.04 9.09
C GLY A 38 -29.26 22.97 10.25
N LEU A 39 -28.32 22.56 11.09
CA LEU A 39 -27.77 23.40 12.17
C LEU A 39 -27.09 24.65 11.60
N TYR A 40 -26.31 24.52 10.54
CA TYR A 40 -25.70 25.67 9.85
C TYR A 40 -26.72 26.69 9.36
N LEU A 41 -27.81 26.23 8.73
CA LEU A 41 -28.88 27.10 8.27
C LEU A 41 -29.57 27.80 9.45
N ASN A 42 -29.84 27.06 10.53
CA ASN A 42 -30.46 27.62 11.74
C ASN A 42 -29.58 28.72 12.38
N VAL A 43 -28.29 28.45 12.58
CA VAL A 43 -27.32 29.40 13.15
C VAL A 43 -27.22 30.68 12.30
N ASN A 44 -27.31 30.54 10.97
CA ASN A 44 -27.34 31.67 10.05
C ASN A 44 -28.75 32.26 9.82
N ARG A 45 -29.78 31.79 10.53
CA ARG A 45 -31.18 32.21 10.42
C ARG A 45 -31.76 32.12 9.01
N VAL A 46 -31.38 31.07 8.28
CA VAL A 46 -31.86 30.80 6.91
C VAL A 46 -32.94 29.73 6.96
N LEU A 47 -34.14 30.06 6.46
CA LEU A 47 -35.24 29.09 6.34
C LEU A 47 -34.98 28.14 5.18
N LEU A 48 -35.47 26.90 5.28
CA LEU A 48 -35.29 25.89 4.22
C LEU A 48 -35.87 26.31 2.87
N LYS A 49 -36.92 27.13 2.84
CA LYS A 49 -37.48 27.66 1.58
C LYS A 49 -36.53 28.65 0.87
N ASP A 50 -35.65 29.31 1.63
CA ASP A 50 -34.71 30.33 1.15
C ASP A 50 -33.29 29.77 0.99
N ALA A 51 -33.07 28.50 1.38
CA ALA A 51 -31.75 27.87 1.41
C ALA A 51 -31.10 27.76 0.02
N GLY A 52 -31.88 27.65 -1.06
CA GLY A 52 -31.35 27.64 -2.42
C GLY A 52 -30.58 28.93 -2.75
N ALA A 53 -31.23 30.08 -2.60
CA ALA A 53 -30.62 31.39 -2.83
C ALA A 53 -29.42 31.65 -1.90
N HIS A 54 -29.51 31.20 -0.64
CA HIS A 54 -28.38 31.26 0.29
C HIS A 54 -27.19 30.42 -0.19
N PHE A 55 -27.44 29.19 -0.65
CA PHE A 55 -26.37 28.32 -1.15
C PHE A 55 -25.71 28.89 -2.41
N ASP A 56 -26.48 29.49 -3.31
CA ASP A 56 -25.96 30.20 -4.49
C ASP A 56 -25.06 31.36 -4.07
N ALA A 57 -25.54 32.24 -3.17
CA ALA A 57 -24.78 33.40 -2.71
C ALA A 57 -23.45 33.02 -2.05
N VAL A 58 -23.46 32.00 -1.18
CA VAL A 58 -22.22 31.49 -0.57
C VAL A 58 -21.33 30.84 -1.62
N SER A 59 -21.88 30.08 -2.57
CA SER A 59 -21.09 29.47 -3.65
C SER A 59 -20.36 30.50 -4.50
N GLU A 60 -21.03 31.59 -4.90
CA GLU A 60 -20.40 32.68 -5.65
C GLU A 60 -19.31 33.37 -4.84
N ARG A 61 -19.54 33.59 -3.54
CA ARG A 61 -18.52 34.13 -2.63
C ARG A 61 -17.28 33.24 -2.58
N VAL A 62 -17.45 31.92 -2.50
CA VAL A 62 -16.34 30.95 -2.50
C VAL A 62 -15.59 30.92 -3.83
N LYS A 63 -16.31 30.94 -4.96
CA LYS A 63 -15.69 31.02 -6.29
C LYS A 63 -14.84 32.28 -6.43
N GLY A 64 -15.38 33.43 -6.06
CA GLY A 64 -14.68 34.72 -6.08
C GLY A 64 -13.47 34.74 -5.15
N ALA A 65 -13.63 34.32 -3.89
CA ALA A 65 -12.52 34.26 -2.93
C ALA A 65 -11.38 33.35 -3.43
N SER A 66 -11.72 32.20 -3.98
CA SER A 66 -10.75 31.26 -4.52
C SER A 66 -10.03 31.78 -5.78
N ALA A 67 -10.76 32.42 -6.70
CA ALA A 67 -10.18 33.04 -7.90
C ALA A 67 -9.28 34.25 -7.57
N SER A 68 -9.65 35.03 -6.55
CA SER A 68 -8.91 36.23 -6.13
C SER A 68 -7.45 35.94 -5.76
N ARG A 69 -7.14 34.71 -5.29
CA ARG A 69 -5.76 34.28 -5.01
C ARG A 69 -4.92 34.25 -6.28
N ALA A 70 -5.48 33.73 -7.37
CA ALA A 70 -4.82 33.67 -8.67
C ALA A 70 -4.62 35.08 -9.24
N GLU A 71 -5.65 35.92 -9.15
CA GLU A 71 -5.59 37.32 -9.59
C GLU A 71 -4.50 38.11 -8.87
N ARG A 72 -4.42 38.01 -7.53
CA ARG A 72 -3.34 38.65 -6.74
C ARG A 72 -1.96 38.14 -7.11
N ALA A 73 -1.84 36.85 -7.43
CA ALA A 73 -0.59 36.24 -7.88
C ALA A 73 -0.32 36.45 -9.39
N LYS A 74 -1.19 37.17 -10.10
CA LYS A 74 -1.14 37.37 -11.56
C LYS A 74 -1.05 36.04 -12.33
N ARG A 75 -1.81 35.05 -11.89
CA ARG A 75 -1.86 33.69 -12.46
C ARG A 75 -3.20 33.45 -13.15
N PRO A 76 -3.24 32.64 -14.23
CA PRO A 76 -4.46 32.44 -15.00
C PRO A 76 -5.48 31.58 -14.25
N VAL A 77 -6.77 31.90 -14.43
CA VAL A 77 -7.92 31.07 -14.07
C VAL A 77 -8.54 30.54 -15.36
N LEU A 78 -8.45 29.24 -15.62
CA LEU A 78 -8.83 28.64 -16.90
C LEU A 78 -9.92 27.57 -16.74
N TYR A 79 -11.01 27.70 -17.49
CA TYR A 79 -12.07 26.68 -17.53
C TYR A 79 -11.74 25.56 -18.52
N LEU A 80 -11.74 24.31 -18.04
CA LEU A 80 -11.53 23.12 -18.84
C LEU A 80 -12.87 22.54 -19.29
N ARG A 81 -13.07 22.48 -20.61
CA ARG A 81 -14.32 22.01 -21.22
C ARG A 81 -14.41 20.49 -21.37
N SER A 82 -13.28 19.79 -21.42
CA SER A 82 -13.23 18.34 -21.60
C SER A 82 -12.58 17.66 -20.40
N SER A 83 -13.17 16.53 -20.00
CA SER A 83 -12.61 15.64 -18.97
C SER A 83 -11.36 14.88 -19.43
N GLU A 84 -11.08 14.86 -20.73
CA GLU A 84 -9.91 14.19 -21.31
C GLU A 84 -8.62 15.01 -21.15
N VAL A 85 -8.75 16.32 -20.91
CA VAL A 85 -7.60 17.20 -20.71
C VAL A 85 -6.96 16.89 -19.35
N SER A 86 -5.69 16.47 -19.38
CA SER A 86 -4.90 16.31 -18.17
C SER A 86 -4.62 17.67 -17.53
N LYS A 87 -5.26 17.89 -16.37
CA LYS A 87 -5.10 19.11 -15.56
C LYS A 87 -3.64 19.35 -15.16
N GLU A 88 -2.93 18.28 -14.82
CA GLU A 88 -1.53 18.33 -14.43
C GLU A 88 -0.63 18.72 -15.61
N ALA A 89 -0.86 18.13 -16.80
CA ALA A 89 -0.09 18.47 -17.99
C ALA A 89 -0.32 19.94 -18.39
N GLU A 90 -1.55 20.44 -18.27
CA GLU A 90 -1.86 21.84 -18.58
C GLU A 90 -1.19 22.79 -17.59
N ALA A 91 -1.22 22.48 -16.29
CA ALA A 91 -0.49 23.25 -15.29
C ALA A 91 1.02 23.25 -15.56
N LEU A 92 1.62 22.11 -15.90
CA LEU A 92 3.04 22.02 -16.23
C LEU A 92 3.43 22.82 -17.48
N LYS A 93 2.58 22.83 -18.52
CA LYS A 93 2.78 23.70 -19.69
C LYS A 93 2.79 25.17 -19.31
N ILE A 94 1.87 25.59 -18.45
CA ILE A 94 1.79 26.97 -17.95
C ILE A 94 3.03 27.32 -17.12
N ALA A 95 3.47 26.42 -16.24
CA ALA A 95 4.68 26.61 -15.45
C ALA A 95 5.92 26.78 -16.35
N ALA A 96 6.05 25.94 -17.38
CA ALA A 96 7.16 26.01 -18.33
C ALA A 96 7.13 27.30 -19.17
N ARG A 97 5.96 27.65 -19.73
CA ARG A 97 5.76 28.87 -20.54
C ARG A 97 6.12 30.13 -19.76
N ASP A 98 5.71 30.20 -18.49
CA ASP A 98 5.88 31.39 -17.66
C ASP A 98 7.15 31.35 -16.79
N GLY A 99 8.00 30.32 -16.94
CA GLY A 99 9.27 30.19 -16.21
C GLY A 99 9.12 30.03 -14.69
N ILE A 100 7.99 29.51 -14.21
CA ILE A 100 7.69 29.42 -12.78
C ILE A 100 8.52 28.31 -12.16
N ARG A 101 9.25 28.64 -11.10
CA ARG A 101 10.05 27.68 -10.32
C ARG A 101 9.49 27.41 -8.93
N GLU A 102 8.67 28.31 -8.42
CA GLU A 102 8.04 28.23 -7.11
C GLU A 102 6.73 29.04 -7.09
N GLY A 103 5.77 28.61 -6.27
CA GLY A 103 4.51 29.32 -6.03
C GLY A 103 3.34 28.82 -6.87
N LEU A 104 2.25 29.61 -6.89
CA LEU A 104 1.03 29.28 -7.63
C LEU A 104 1.29 29.31 -9.14
N VAL A 105 0.94 28.23 -9.81
CA VAL A 105 1.06 28.09 -11.27
C VAL A 105 -0.22 28.55 -11.96
N CYS A 106 -1.37 28.01 -11.58
CA CYS A 106 -2.65 28.38 -12.18
C CYS A 106 -3.81 27.87 -11.33
N VAL A 107 -5.01 28.39 -11.61
CA VAL A 107 -6.27 27.78 -11.16
C VAL A 107 -7.01 27.24 -12.37
N LEU A 108 -7.27 25.94 -12.40
CA LEU A 108 -8.07 25.31 -13.43
C LEU A 108 -9.47 25.06 -12.87
N THR A 109 -10.51 25.34 -13.65
CA THR A 109 -11.90 25.14 -13.22
C THR A 109 -12.62 24.17 -14.14
N CYS A 110 -13.50 23.33 -13.58
CA CYS A 110 -14.32 22.42 -14.36
C CYS A 110 -15.54 21.96 -13.56
N VAL A 111 -16.60 21.53 -14.25
CA VAL A 111 -17.78 20.95 -13.61
C VAL A 111 -17.57 19.46 -13.38
N GLU A 112 -17.74 18.98 -12.15
CA GLU A 112 -17.58 17.56 -11.80
C GLU A 112 -18.71 17.09 -10.88
N PRO A 113 -19.02 15.77 -10.87
CA PRO A 113 -19.92 15.18 -9.89
C PRO A 113 -19.38 15.32 -8.46
N CYS A 114 -20.28 15.64 -7.53
CA CYS A 114 -19.98 15.79 -6.12
C CYS A 114 -21.14 15.36 -5.23
N TRP A 115 -20.83 14.94 -4.01
CA TRP A 115 -21.87 14.76 -2.98
C TRP A 115 -22.26 16.12 -2.41
N SER A 116 -23.56 16.41 -2.43
CA SER A 116 -24.14 17.62 -1.86
C SER A 116 -25.52 17.30 -1.28
N PHE A 117 -26.36 18.32 -1.14
CA PHE A 117 -27.70 18.25 -0.57
C PHE A 117 -28.72 18.79 -1.54
N GLN A 118 -29.92 18.23 -1.46
CA GLN A 118 -31.10 18.75 -2.11
C GLN A 118 -32.24 18.88 -1.10
N ILE A 119 -33.14 19.80 -1.39
CA ILE A 119 -34.30 20.08 -0.56
C ILE A 119 -35.46 19.29 -1.15
N GLU A 120 -36.04 18.38 -0.38
CA GLU A 120 -37.20 17.58 -0.77
C GLU A 120 -38.43 17.95 0.07
N ARG A 121 -39.62 17.85 -0.53
CA ARG A 121 -40.89 17.96 0.21
C ARG A 121 -41.24 16.59 0.79
N ASN A 122 -41.26 16.48 2.11
CA ASN A 122 -41.85 15.32 2.78
C ASN A 122 -43.37 15.54 2.90
N ARG A 123 -44.15 14.78 2.12
CA ARG A 123 -45.62 14.92 2.03
C ARG A 123 -46.32 14.47 3.32
N GLU A 124 -45.84 13.40 3.95
CA GLU A 124 -46.41 12.86 5.19
C GLU A 124 -46.20 13.83 6.37
N ALA A 125 -44.97 14.31 6.54
CA ALA A 125 -44.61 15.25 7.60
C ALA A 125 -44.92 16.72 7.26
N LYS A 126 -45.52 16.99 6.08
CA LYS A 126 -45.85 18.33 5.54
C LYS A 126 -44.73 19.37 5.70
N ARG A 127 -43.46 18.95 5.55
CA ARG A 127 -42.27 19.80 5.78
C ARG A 127 -41.20 19.60 4.72
N LEU A 128 -40.35 20.62 4.54
CA LEU A 128 -39.13 20.49 3.74
C LEU A 128 -38.06 19.73 4.54
N ILE A 129 -37.29 18.88 3.85
CA ILE A 129 -36.17 18.13 4.42
C ILE A 129 -34.92 18.29 3.55
N LEU A 130 -33.75 18.26 4.20
CA LEU A 130 -32.46 18.17 3.51
C LEU A 130 -32.09 16.70 3.31
N LYS A 131 -31.72 16.34 2.09
CA LYS A 131 -31.26 14.98 1.78
C LYS A 131 -29.97 15.01 1.00
N ARG A 132 -29.06 14.12 1.34
CA ARG A 132 -27.80 13.97 0.60
C ARG A 132 -28.08 13.42 -0.80
N ALA A 133 -27.52 14.05 -1.82
CA ALA A 133 -27.71 13.68 -3.21
C ALA A 133 -26.41 13.84 -4.01
N LEU A 134 -26.28 13.06 -5.07
CA LEU A 134 -25.24 13.27 -6.07
C LEU A 134 -25.65 14.44 -6.96
N ARG A 135 -24.79 15.45 -7.06
CA ARG A 135 -25.00 16.67 -7.83
C ARG A 135 -23.76 16.94 -8.67
N LYS A 136 -23.76 18.05 -9.40
CA LYS A 136 -22.58 18.58 -10.07
C LYS A 136 -22.37 20.02 -9.63
N CYS A 137 -21.12 20.44 -9.49
CA CYS A 137 -20.78 21.83 -9.25
C CYS A 137 -19.45 22.18 -9.91
N LEU A 138 -19.10 23.46 -9.91
CA LEU A 138 -17.79 23.91 -10.33
C LEU A 138 -16.75 23.50 -9.27
N HIS A 139 -15.61 23.00 -9.72
CA HIS A 139 -14.45 22.71 -8.89
C HIS A 139 -13.31 23.63 -9.29
N HIS A 140 -12.56 24.13 -8.31
CA HIS A 140 -11.35 24.90 -8.52
C HIS A 140 -10.14 24.03 -8.19
N TYR A 141 -9.20 23.91 -9.12
CA TYR A 141 -7.95 23.19 -8.98
C TYR A 141 -6.80 24.18 -8.94
N HIS A 142 -6.25 24.40 -7.76
CA HIS A 142 -5.05 25.21 -7.59
C HIS A 142 -3.83 24.31 -7.76
N TYR A 143 -2.94 24.66 -8.68
CA TYR A 143 -1.67 23.97 -8.90
C TYR A 143 -0.51 24.85 -8.44
N TRP A 144 0.44 24.28 -7.70
CA TRP A 144 1.64 24.97 -7.23
C TRP A 144 2.91 24.17 -7.49
N LEU A 145 4.02 24.89 -7.58
CA LEU A 145 5.35 24.37 -7.28
C LEU A 145 5.68 24.81 -5.84
N HIS A 146 5.30 23.98 -4.87
CA HIS A 146 5.50 24.27 -3.46
C HIS A 146 6.99 24.19 -3.08
N PRO A 147 7.53 25.12 -2.28
CA PRO A 147 8.96 25.16 -1.94
C PRO A 147 9.48 23.85 -1.33
N GLN A 148 8.65 23.19 -0.51
CA GLN A 148 9.05 21.96 0.20
C GLN A 148 8.60 20.66 -0.49
N TRP A 149 7.54 20.72 -1.31
CA TRP A 149 6.86 19.51 -1.81
C TRP A 149 6.82 19.41 -3.34
N GLY A 150 7.36 20.43 -4.03
CA GLY A 150 7.35 20.49 -5.49
C GLY A 150 5.93 20.58 -6.04
N LEU A 151 5.67 19.89 -7.15
CA LEU A 151 4.36 19.93 -7.80
C LEU A 151 3.28 19.32 -6.90
N MET A 152 2.25 20.12 -6.61
CA MET A 152 1.07 19.67 -5.87
C MET A 152 -0.18 20.39 -6.35
N HIS A 153 -1.35 19.85 -6.01
CA HIS A 153 -2.61 20.53 -6.29
C HIS A 153 -3.64 20.37 -5.18
N ALA A 154 -4.54 21.34 -5.10
CA ALA A 154 -5.72 21.28 -4.26
C ALA A 154 -6.97 21.48 -5.10
N ARG A 155 -7.94 20.58 -4.93
CA ARG A 155 -9.25 20.63 -5.53
C ARG A 155 -10.26 21.09 -4.48
N LEU A 156 -10.89 22.23 -4.73
CA LEU A 156 -12.01 22.75 -3.94
C LEU A 156 -13.33 22.48 -4.65
N GLN A 157 -14.27 21.85 -3.96
CA GLN A 157 -15.68 21.86 -4.34
C GLN A 157 -16.26 23.25 -4.01
N THR A 158 -16.72 24.02 -5.00
CA THR A 158 -17.23 25.40 -4.73
C THR A 158 -18.68 25.43 -4.26
N TRP A 159 -19.27 24.27 -3.95
CA TRP A 159 -20.63 24.12 -3.47
C TRP A 159 -20.65 23.31 -2.17
N PHE A 160 -21.70 23.46 -1.35
CA PHE A 160 -21.84 22.76 -0.08
C PHE A 160 -21.62 21.23 -0.22
N PRO A 161 -20.83 20.59 0.67
CA PRO A 161 -20.24 21.12 1.90
C PRO A 161 -18.79 21.61 1.76
N PHE A 162 -18.39 22.10 0.59
CA PHE A 162 -17.04 22.65 0.33
C PHE A 162 -15.91 21.65 0.62
N GLY A 163 -16.07 20.39 0.21
CA GLY A 163 -15.03 19.39 0.35
C GLY A 163 -13.75 19.79 -0.38
N MET A 164 -12.60 19.56 0.25
CA MET A 164 -11.29 19.82 -0.35
C MET A 164 -10.52 18.52 -0.52
N GLN A 165 -9.73 18.41 -1.59
CA GLN A 165 -8.74 17.36 -1.76
C GLN A 165 -7.38 17.98 -2.02
N VAL A 166 -6.34 17.47 -1.39
CA VAL A 166 -4.95 17.92 -1.63
C VAL A 166 -4.14 16.72 -2.05
N CYS A 167 -3.50 16.80 -3.21
CA CYS A 167 -2.64 15.74 -3.75
C CYS A 167 -1.20 16.24 -3.81
N LEU A 168 -0.26 15.45 -3.31
CA LEU A 168 1.16 15.75 -3.36
C LEU A 168 1.99 14.51 -3.69
N ASN A 169 3.19 14.77 -4.20
CA ASN A 169 4.16 13.76 -4.56
C ASN A 169 5.32 13.76 -3.55
N GLY A 170 5.49 12.64 -2.84
CA GLY A 170 6.51 12.52 -1.80
C GLY A 170 7.94 12.50 -2.35
N ARG A 171 8.17 11.98 -3.56
CA ARG A 171 9.50 11.98 -4.20
C ARG A 171 9.89 13.35 -4.75
N GLU A 172 8.91 14.19 -5.13
CA GLU A 172 9.19 15.60 -5.42
C GLU A 172 9.62 16.34 -4.15
N GLY A 173 8.93 16.13 -3.03
CA GLY A 173 9.36 16.67 -1.74
C GLY A 173 10.75 16.19 -1.33
N LEU A 174 11.09 14.93 -1.61
CA LEU A 174 12.42 14.40 -1.31
C LEU A 174 13.49 15.03 -2.19
N ALA A 175 13.22 15.23 -3.48
CA ALA A 175 14.13 15.95 -4.38
C ALA A 175 14.46 17.35 -3.83
N LYS A 176 13.44 18.10 -3.36
CA LYS A 176 13.64 19.41 -2.70
C LYS A 176 14.46 19.32 -1.41
N SER A 177 14.30 18.26 -0.62
CA SER A 177 15.15 18.03 0.55
C SER A 177 16.60 17.68 0.18
N LEU A 178 16.82 16.89 -0.87
CA LEU A 178 18.14 16.54 -1.37
C LEU A 178 18.87 17.77 -1.93
N ASP A 179 18.18 18.59 -2.73
CA ASP A 179 18.72 19.84 -3.28
C ASP A 179 19.22 20.76 -2.15
N ARG A 180 18.41 20.93 -1.09
CA ARG A 180 18.78 21.75 0.09
C ARG A 180 19.93 21.15 0.90
N ALA A 181 20.02 19.83 0.94
CA ALA A 181 21.08 19.12 1.65
C ALA A 181 22.37 18.98 0.82
N GLY A 182 22.36 19.41 -0.45
CA GLY A 182 23.50 19.29 -1.36
C GLY A 182 23.83 17.84 -1.75
N VAL A 183 22.87 16.91 -1.64
CA VAL A 183 23.07 15.50 -2.01
C VAL A 183 22.74 15.33 -3.48
N ARG A 184 23.72 14.87 -4.28
CA ARG A 184 23.52 14.68 -5.72
C ARG A 184 22.66 13.44 -6.00
N TYR A 185 21.86 13.52 -7.05
CA TYR A 185 21.01 12.41 -7.50
C TYR A 185 20.73 12.49 -9.00
N GLU A 186 20.32 11.35 -9.57
CA GLU A 186 19.69 11.29 -10.87
C GLU A 186 18.23 10.86 -10.71
N LYS A 187 17.33 11.59 -11.38
CA LYS A 187 15.90 11.35 -11.31
C LYS A 187 15.29 11.36 -12.71
N ARG A 188 14.45 10.37 -12.98
CA ARG A 188 13.65 10.24 -14.20
C ARG A 188 12.18 10.15 -13.81
N ASP A 189 11.40 11.15 -14.21
CA ASP A 189 10.04 11.38 -13.73
C ASP A 189 9.99 11.32 -12.19
N ASN A 190 9.25 10.35 -11.64
CA ASN A 190 9.04 10.17 -10.21
C ASN A 190 9.96 9.09 -9.58
N CYS A 191 11.10 8.80 -10.21
CA CYS A 191 12.00 7.72 -9.80
C CYS A 191 13.44 8.20 -9.69
N PHE A 192 14.08 7.97 -8.55
CA PHE A 192 15.51 8.14 -8.38
C PHE A 192 16.22 6.92 -8.96
N THR A 193 17.02 7.09 -10.01
CA THR A 193 17.80 6.01 -10.63
C THR A 193 19.18 5.88 -10.00
N TRP A 194 19.67 6.96 -9.38
CA TRP A 194 20.94 7.01 -8.67
C TRP A 194 20.88 8.05 -7.54
N LEU A 195 21.56 7.76 -6.43
CA LEU A 195 21.73 8.65 -5.28
C LEU A 195 23.19 8.62 -4.86
N GLU A 196 23.78 9.78 -4.59
CA GLU A 196 25.15 9.89 -4.06
C GLU A 196 25.29 9.22 -2.69
N ASP A 197 24.32 9.47 -1.80
CA ASP A 197 24.24 8.86 -0.48
C ASP A 197 22.79 8.41 -0.21
N ALA A 198 22.54 7.12 -0.43
CA ALA A 198 21.23 6.51 -0.19
C ALA A 198 20.83 6.52 1.29
N VAL A 199 21.80 6.46 2.21
CA VAL A 199 21.54 6.48 3.66
C VAL A 199 21.07 7.87 4.08
N ARG A 200 21.76 8.91 3.60
CA ARG A 200 21.35 10.30 3.84
C ARG A 200 20.00 10.61 3.18
N ALA A 201 19.77 10.13 1.96
CA ALA A 201 18.49 10.28 1.30
C ALA A 201 17.34 9.59 2.05
N GLN A 202 17.56 8.40 2.60
CA GLN A 202 16.58 7.73 3.46
C GLN A 202 16.30 8.55 4.72
N ALA A 203 17.32 9.08 5.39
CA ALA A 203 17.13 9.91 6.58
C ALA A 203 16.27 11.16 6.29
N LEU A 204 16.48 11.82 5.14
CA LEU A 204 15.66 12.95 4.69
C LEU A 204 14.22 12.53 4.35
N ALA A 205 14.04 11.33 3.79
CA ALA A 205 12.69 10.78 3.55
C ALA A 205 11.97 10.46 4.87
N ASP A 206 12.70 9.98 5.88
CA ASP A 206 12.15 9.69 7.21
C ASP A 206 11.76 10.98 7.96
N GLU A 207 12.43 12.10 7.70
CA GLU A 207 12.04 13.41 8.24
C GLU A 207 10.64 13.84 7.78
N HIS A 208 10.20 13.46 6.57
CA HIS A 208 8.84 13.74 6.09
C HIS A 208 7.76 13.11 6.97
N LEU A 209 8.07 12.02 7.68
CA LEU A 209 7.13 11.38 8.60
C LEU A 209 6.81 12.24 9.82
N LYS A 210 7.63 13.26 10.10
CA LYS A 210 7.49 14.20 11.22
C LYS A 210 6.75 15.49 10.84
N THR A 211 6.27 15.60 9.60
CA THR A 211 5.55 16.78 9.12
C THR A 211 4.29 17.04 9.94
N ASP A 212 4.06 18.29 10.37
CA ASP A 212 2.75 18.71 10.87
C ASP A 212 1.76 18.83 9.70
N TRP A 213 1.18 17.68 9.36
CA TRP A 213 0.23 17.57 8.26
C TRP A 213 -1.01 18.43 8.46
N SER A 214 -1.49 18.59 9.70
CA SER A 214 -2.67 19.40 9.97
C SER A 214 -2.40 20.88 9.67
N GLY A 215 -1.30 21.42 10.23
CA GLY A 215 -0.90 22.81 9.99
C GLY A 215 -0.61 23.10 8.51
N LEU A 216 0.10 22.19 7.83
CA LEU A 216 0.39 22.32 6.40
C LEU A 216 -0.90 22.34 5.56
N LEU A 217 -1.82 21.40 5.80
CA LEU A 217 -3.05 21.30 5.01
C LEU A 217 -4.04 22.44 5.32
N ASP A 218 -4.10 22.90 6.57
CA ASP A 218 -4.90 24.08 6.94
C ASP A 218 -4.35 25.35 6.29
N GLY A 219 -3.01 25.50 6.22
CA GLY A 219 -2.36 26.59 5.49
C GLY A 219 -2.74 26.57 4.00
N LEU A 220 -2.65 25.41 3.35
CA LEU A 220 -3.06 25.25 1.95
C LEU A 220 -4.55 25.54 1.75
N ALA A 221 -5.43 25.15 2.68
CA ALA A 221 -6.85 25.45 2.56
C ALA A 221 -7.15 26.95 2.62
N LEU A 222 -6.40 27.71 3.42
CA LEU A 222 -6.49 29.17 3.45
C LEU A 222 -5.95 29.82 2.17
N GLU A 223 -4.92 29.25 1.55
CA GLU A 223 -4.46 29.71 0.24
C GLU A 223 -5.51 29.50 -0.86
N VAL A 224 -6.17 28.34 -0.86
CA VAL A 224 -7.20 27.98 -1.84
C VAL A 224 -8.48 28.79 -1.67
N ASN A 225 -8.83 29.07 -0.42
CA ASN A 225 -10.03 29.82 -0.05
C ASN A 225 -9.72 30.76 1.13
N PRO A 226 -9.31 32.00 0.85
CA PRO A 226 -9.00 32.99 1.89
C PRO A 226 -10.19 33.32 2.80
N ASP A 227 -11.42 33.10 2.32
CA ASP A 227 -12.65 33.37 3.04
C ASP A 227 -13.22 32.14 3.76
N LEU A 228 -12.39 31.13 4.03
CA LEU A 228 -12.80 29.84 4.61
C LEU A 228 -13.65 29.98 5.89
N LYS A 229 -13.35 30.96 6.73
CA LYS A 229 -14.12 31.26 7.95
C LYS A 229 -15.34 32.12 7.64
N GLY A 230 -15.17 33.17 6.84
CA GLY A 230 -16.22 34.15 6.56
C GLY A 230 -17.37 33.60 5.71
N GLN A 231 -17.09 32.62 4.84
CA GLN A 231 -18.10 31.96 3.99
C GLN A 231 -19.19 31.25 4.81
N LEU A 232 -18.88 30.85 6.06
CA LEU A 232 -19.81 30.10 6.92
C LEU A 232 -20.65 31.02 7.82
N GLY A 233 -20.47 32.33 7.72
CA GLY A 233 -21.20 33.32 8.50
C GLY A 233 -21.00 33.12 10.00
N ARG A 234 -22.09 32.85 10.72
CA ARG A 234 -22.07 32.64 12.18
C ARG A 234 -21.67 31.23 12.61
N PHE A 235 -21.46 30.33 11.65
CA PHE A 235 -21.13 28.95 11.92
C PHE A 235 -19.62 28.74 11.89
N SER A 236 -19.06 28.21 12.99
CA SER A 236 -17.62 27.93 13.08
C SER A 236 -17.34 26.46 12.79
N SER A 237 -16.45 26.19 11.82
CA SER A 237 -15.97 24.85 11.52
C SER A 237 -14.58 24.91 10.86
N GLY A 238 -13.75 23.90 11.15
CA GLY A 238 -12.45 23.70 10.51
C GLY A 238 -12.44 22.39 9.72
N TYR A 239 -11.50 22.27 8.79
CA TYR A 239 -11.33 21.00 8.06
C TYR A 239 -10.78 19.93 9.00
N TYR A 240 -11.41 18.76 8.95
CA TYR A 240 -10.78 17.54 9.42
C TYR A 240 -10.09 16.87 8.24
N TRP A 241 -8.78 16.69 8.35
CA TRP A 241 -7.97 16.07 7.31
C TRP A 241 -7.86 14.57 7.49
N SER A 242 -8.25 13.85 6.45
CA SER A 242 -8.02 12.41 6.32
C SER A 242 -7.16 12.09 5.11
N THR A 243 -6.45 10.97 5.16
CA THR A 243 -5.65 10.49 4.04
C THR A 243 -6.47 9.48 3.24
N HIS A 244 -7.04 9.93 2.13
CA HIS A 244 -7.90 9.12 1.27
C HIS A 244 -7.12 8.01 0.55
N GLN A 245 -5.91 8.31 0.10
CA GLN A 245 -4.98 7.35 -0.52
C GLN A 245 -3.55 7.70 -0.12
N SER A 246 -2.74 6.67 0.16
CA SER A 246 -1.27 6.80 0.19
C SER A 246 -0.65 5.67 -0.57
N GLU A 247 0.43 5.99 -1.25
CA GLU A 247 1.35 5.07 -1.87
C GLU A 247 2.70 5.23 -1.18
N TRP A 248 3.24 4.12 -0.66
CA TRP A 248 4.57 4.04 -0.07
C TRP A 248 5.42 3.13 -0.95
N ALA A 249 6.46 3.71 -1.56
CA ALA A 249 7.35 3.02 -2.48
C ALA A 249 8.66 2.67 -1.79
N THR A 250 9.12 1.44 -1.99
CA THR A 250 10.47 0.97 -1.70
C THR A 250 11.16 0.71 -3.02
N ASP A 251 12.14 1.54 -3.34
CA ASP A 251 12.94 1.47 -4.56
C ASP A 251 14.25 0.74 -4.26
N VAL A 252 14.50 -0.34 -4.99
CA VAL A 252 15.79 -1.04 -4.98
C VAL A 252 16.50 -0.69 -6.30
N MET A 253 17.53 0.15 -6.21
CA MET A 253 18.28 0.62 -7.37
C MET A 253 19.39 -0.37 -7.72
N PHE A 254 19.39 -0.86 -8.96
CA PHE A 254 20.40 -1.77 -9.50
C PHE A 254 21.49 -1.00 -10.26
N ARG A 255 22.71 -1.55 -10.29
CA ARG A 255 23.86 -0.98 -11.02
C ARG A 255 23.58 -0.80 -12.51
N SER A 256 22.85 -1.75 -13.12
CA SER A 256 22.51 -1.70 -14.52
C SER A 256 21.10 -2.23 -14.79
N ALA A 257 20.52 -1.79 -15.90
CA ALA A 257 19.25 -2.33 -16.37
C ALA A 257 19.35 -3.82 -16.75
N ALA A 258 20.53 -4.29 -17.15
CA ALA A 258 20.77 -5.70 -17.44
C ALA A 258 20.69 -6.57 -16.18
N ASP A 259 21.16 -6.07 -15.03
CA ASP A 259 21.09 -6.81 -13.76
C ASP A 259 19.64 -7.04 -13.33
N LEU A 260 18.81 -5.99 -13.37
CA LEU A 260 17.39 -6.13 -13.09
C LEU A 260 16.69 -6.95 -14.17
N GLY A 261 17.00 -6.72 -15.45
CA GLY A 261 16.39 -7.43 -16.58
C GLY A 261 16.58 -8.94 -16.56
N ARG A 262 17.69 -9.45 -16.01
CA ARG A 262 17.91 -10.90 -15.82
C ARG A 262 17.01 -11.47 -14.72
N LEU A 263 16.86 -10.75 -13.62
CA LEU A 263 16.10 -11.16 -12.44
C LEU A 263 14.58 -11.01 -12.64
N TYR A 264 14.17 -9.93 -13.30
CA TYR A 264 12.80 -9.44 -13.30
C TYR A 264 11.77 -10.43 -13.88
N PRO A 265 12.02 -11.12 -15.02
CA PRO A 265 11.10 -12.13 -15.54
C PRO A 265 10.87 -13.30 -14.58
N ALA A 266 11.89 -13.68 -13.80
CA ALA A 266 11.77 -14.73 -12.80
C ALA A 266 10.94 -14.26 -11.60
N LEU A 267 11.16 -13.03 -11.12
CA LEU A 267 10.35 -12.42 -10.07
C LEU A 267 8.88 -12.35 -10.46
N VAL A 268 8.63 -11.96 -11.71
CA VAL A 268 7.27 -11.83 -12.24
C VAL A 268 6.56 -13.18 -12.29
N ARG A 269 7.22 -14.19 -12.87
CA ARG A 269 6.66 -15.56 -12.94
C ARG A 269 6.39 -16.12 -11.54
N HIS A 270 7.31 -15.95 -10.60
CA HIS A 270 7.12 -16.40 -9.23
C HIS A 270 5.99 -15.65 -8.51
N GLY A 271 5.93 -14.33 -8.66
CA GLY A 271 4.88 -13.51 -8.04
C GLY A 271 3.48 -13.89 -8.51
N MET A 272 3.31 -14.19 -9.80
CA MET A 272 2.00 -14.57 -10.36
C MET A 272 1.63 -16.04 -10.13
N LEU A 273 2.57 -16.98 -10.26
CA LEU A 273 2.29 -18.41 -10.20
C LEU A 273 2.47 -19.00 -8.79
N GLY A 274 3.34 -18.39 -7.98
CA GLY A 274 3.72 -18.87 -6.66
C GLY A 274 2.86 -18.35 -5.52
N PHE A 275 2.38 -17.10 -5.60
CA PHE A 275 1.62 -16.49 -4.50
C PHE A 275 0.13 -16.79 -4.58
N LYS A 276 -0.43 -17.24 -3.46
CA LYS A 276 -1.86 -17.53 -3.29
C LYS A 276 -2.52 -16.43 -2.47
N SER A 277 -3.86 -16.44 -2.42
CA SER A 277 -4.64 -15.47 -1.65
C SER A 277 -4.22 -15.33 -0.17
N PRO A 278 -3.86 -16.40 0.56
CA PRO A 278 -3.30 -16.27 1.91
C PRO A 278 -1.99 -15.48 1.98
N ASP A 279 -1.14 -15.57 0.95
CA ASP A 279 0.11 -14.82 0.88
C ASP A 279 -0.17 -13.33 0.67
N VAL A 280 -1.12 -12.99 -0.20
CA VAL A 280 -1.58 -11.61 -0.39
C VAL A 280 -2.07 -10.99 0.93
N LEU A 281 -2.87 -11.73 1.70
CA LEU A 281 -3.29 -11.30 3.04
C LEU A 281 -2.10 -11.09 3.98
N ARG A 282 -1.12 -12.00 3.98
CA ARG A 282 0.10 -11.86 4.80
C ARG A 282 0.92 -10.64 4.41
N PHE A 283 1.10 -10.38 3.11
CA PHE A 283 1.80 -9.18 2.64
C PHE A 283 1.14 -7.94 3.22
N LEU A 284 -0.18 -7.85 3.12
CA LEU A 284 -0.99 -6.75 3.67
C LEU A 284 -1.19 -6.83 5.20
N GLY A 285 -0.43 -7.65 5.93
CA GLY A 285 -0.48 -7.72 7.40
C GLY A 285 -1.82 -8.21 7.95
N GLN A 286 -2.64 -8.87 7.13
CA GLN A 286 -3.94 -9.39 7.50
C GLN A 286 -3.83 -10.76 8.14
N ALA A 287 -4.81 -11.09 9.00
CA ALA A 287 -4.85 -12.37 9.68
C ALA A 287 -5.13 -13.49 8.68
N VAL A 288 -4.39 -14.59 8.83
CA VAL A 288 -4.64 -15.85 8.13
C VAL A 288 -4.81 -16.93 9.20
N LYS A 289 -5.59 -17.97 8.92
CA LYS A 289 -5.72 -19.10 9.85
C LYS A 289 -4.37 -19.79 10.05
N ILE A 290 -4.27 -20.53 11.15
CA ILE A 290 -3.05 -21.30 11.50
C ILE A 290 -2.73 -22.36 10.45
N ASP A 291 -3.76 -22.91 9.79
CA ASP A 291 -3.67 -23.86 8.67
C ASP A 291 -3.51 -23.18 7.30
N GLY A 292 -3.16 -21.88 7.32
CA GLY A 292 -3.01 -20.99 6.17
C GLY A 292 -4.24 -20.78 5.30
N GLY A 293 -5.40 -21.27 5.73
CA GLY A 293 -6.66 -20.93 5.11
C GLY A 293 -7.06 -19.48 5.36
N ILE A 294 -7.94 -18.99 4.50
CA ILE A 294 -8.56 -17.68 4.69
C ILE A 294 -9.56 -17.75 5.87
N PRO A 295 -9.55 -16.81 6.83
CA PRO A 295 -10.55 -16.74 7.90
C PRO A 295 -11.97 -16.62 7.33
N ALA A 296 -12.97 -17.29 7.90
CA ALA A 296 -14.36 -17.20 7.42
C ALA A 296 -14.96 -15.77 7.50
N ARG A 297 -14.39 -14.92 8.36
CA ARG A 297 -14.74 -13.50 8.46
C ARG A 297 -14.19 -12.64 7.32
N GLU A 298 -13.24 -13.17 6.54
CA GLU A 298 -12.69 -12.47 5.40
C GLU A 298 -13.67 -12.54 4.24
N LYS A 299 -14.22 -11.38 3.87
CA LYS A 299 -15.22 -11.23 2.80
C LYS A 299 -14.72 -10.39 1.64
N ARG A 300 -13.51 -9.81 1.76
CA ARG A 300 -12.94 -8.96 0.71
C ARG A 300 -12.49 -9.81 -0.45
N GLU A 301 -12.65 -9.26 -1.65
CA GLU A 301 -12.08 -9.84 -2.87
C GLU A 301 -10.54 -9.79 -2.80
N ILE A 302 -9.91 -10.94 -3.09
CA ILE A 302 -8.46 -11.07 -3.13
C ILE A 302 -8.08 -11.50 -4.55
N GLY A 303 -7.22 -10.71 -5.19
CA GLY A 303 -6.86 -10.93 -6.58
C GLY A 303 -5.45 -10.49 -6.91
N SER A 304 -4.91 -11.08 -7.97
CA SER A 304 -3.62 -10.73 -8.56
C SER A 304 -3.85 -10.33 -10.01
N SER A 305 -3.17 -9.28 -10.47
CA SER A 305 -3.22 -8.83 -11.86
C SER A 305 -1.81 -8.67 -12.40
N PHE A 306 -1.63 -9.12 -13.64
CA PHE A 306 -0.44 -8.93 -14.46
C PHE A 306 -0.83 -7.98 -15.59
N LEU A 307 -0.12 -6.86 -15.74
CA LEU A 307 -0.33 -5.96 -16.88
C LEU A 307 1.01 -5.58 -17.48
N GLU A 308 1.12 -5.70 -18.79
CA GLU A 308 2.21 -5.15 -19.57
C GLU A 308 1.91 -3.68 -19.89
N ARG A 309 2.86 -2.80 -19.58
CA ARG A 309 2.76 -1.36 -19.81
C ARG A 309 4.00 -0.88 -20.56
N ARG A 310 3.93 0.33 -21.10
CA ARG A 310 5.09 1.01 -21.73
C ARG A 310 6.31 1.10 -20.81
N GLU A 311 6.08 1.20 -19.49
CA GLU A 311 7.11 1.27 -18.45
C GLU A 311 7.64 -0.11 -18.02
N GLY A 312 7.03 -1.19 -18.48
CA GLY A 312 7.37 -2.56 -18.11
C GLY A 312 6.17 -3.39 -17.65
N VAL A 313 6.44 -4.64 -17.32
CA VAL A 313 5.45 -5.55 -16.73
C VAL A 313 5.19 -5.15 -15.28
N ARG A 314 3.94 -5.19 -14.82
CA ARG A 314 3.57 -4.93 -13.41
C ARG A 314 2.75 -6.07 -12.84
N ILE A 315 3.12 -6.51 -11.65
CA ILE A 315 2.28 -7.36 -10.80
C ILE A 315 1.63 -6.52 -9.73
N LYS A 316 0.34 -6.72 -9.51
CA LYS A 316 -0.40 -6.10 -8.43
C LYS A 316 -1.27 -7.13 -7.72
N HIS A 317 -1.08 -7.25 -6.41
CA HIS A 317 -1.92 -8.04 -5.51
C HIS A 317 -2.83 -7.12 -4.70
N ARG A 318 -4.11 -7.48 -4.59
CA ARG A 318 -5.14 -6.65 -3.93
C ARG A 318 -5.92 -7.49 -2.93
N ALA A 319 -6.25 -6.90 -1.79
CA ALA A 319 -7.30 -7.37 -0.89
C ALA A 319 -8.21 -6.19 -0.55
N GLY A 320 -9.48 -6.26 -0.96
CA GLY A 320 -10.43 -5.15 -0.75
C GLY A 320 -10.00 -3.90 -1.50
N MET A 321 -9.73 -2.79 -0.83
CA MET A 321 -9.24 -1.56 -1.47
C MET A 321 -7.71 -1.35 -1.36
N ASN A 322 -7.03 -2.24 -0.64
CA ASN A 322 -5.60 -2.15 -0.36
C ASN A 322 -4.81 -3.07 -1.30
N SER A 323 -3.59 -2.68 -1.64
CA SER A 323 -2.77 -3.45 -2.58
C SER A 323 -1.29 -3.29 -2.36
N VAL A 324 -0.53 -4.31 -2.77
CA VAL A 324 0.92 -4.24 -2.98
C VAL A 324 1.20 -4.54 -4.45
N LYS A 325 2.10 -3.80 -5.07
CA LYS A 325 2.51 -3.99 -6.46
C LYS A 325 4.03 -3.95 -6.59
N MET A 326 4.53 -4.66 -7.58
CA MET A 326 5.93 -4.61 -8.00
C MET A 326 6.01 -4.37 -9.49
N TYR A 327 6.95 -3.53 -9.87
CA TYR A 327 7.28 -3.28 -11.27
C TYR A 327 8.73 -2.84 -11.42
N ASP A 328 9.28 -3.12 -12.59
CA ASP A 328 10.50 -2.47 -13.08
C ASP A 328 10.13 -1.02 -13.43
N LYS A 329 10.92 -0.08 -12.92
CA LYS A 329 10.79 1.35 -13.17
C LYS A 329 12.09 1.87 -13.76
N GLN A 330 12.00 2.50 -14.93
CA GLN A 330 13.15 3.08 -15.65
C GLN A 330 14.25 2.06 -16.02
N GLY A 331 13.95 0.76 -15.97
CA GLY A 331 14.84 -0.35 -16.38
C GLY A 331 15.83 -0.79 -15.30
N SER A 332 16.16 0.06 -14.34
CA SER A 332 17.19 -0.21 -13.32
C SER A 332 16.69 -0.11 -11.88
N VAL A 333 15.39 0.13 -11.64
CA VAL A 333 14.83 0.26 -10.30
C VAL A 333 13.68 -0.72 -10.12
N LEU A 334 13.84 -1.66 -9.19
CA LEU A 334 12.75 -2.51 -8.75
C LEU A 334 11.94 -1.76 -7.70
N ARG A 335 10.75 -1.28 -8.09
CA ARG A 335 9.84 -0.60 -7.16
C ARG A 335 8.81 -1.58 -6.62
N THR A 336 8.79 -1.74 -5.31
CA THR A 336 7.66 -2.35 -4.59
C THR A 336 6.87 -1.25 -3.91
N GLU A 337 5.56 -1.22 -4.09
CA GLU A 337 4.73 -0.13 -3.59
C GLU A 337 3.46 -0.67 -2.94
N THR A 338 3.17 -0.18 -1.74
CA THR A 338 1.92 -0.47 -1.03
C THR A 338 1.00 0.74 -1.14
N THR A 339 -0.22 0.48 -1.61
CA THR A 339 -1.32 1.44 -1.64
C THR A 339 -2.32 1.10 -0.54
N ILE A 340 -2.53 2.02 0.38
CA ILE A 340 -3.59 1.93 1.39
C ILE A 340 -4.70 2.90 0.98
N ASN A 341 -5.91 2.40 0.74
CA ASN A 341 -7.11 3.21 0.51
C ASN A 341 -8.15 3.00 1.62
N ASP A 342 -8.10 1.85 2.30
CA ASP A 342 -8.94 1.57 3.46
C ASP A 342 -8.07 1.33 4.70
N ALA A 343 -8.01 2.35 5.57
CA ALA A 343 -7.31 2.25 6.85
C ALA A 343 -8.00 1.28 7.83
N GLY A 344 -9.29 1.01 7.66
CA GLY A 344 -10.09 0.17 8.56
C GLY A 344 -9.57 -1.26 8.70
N ASP A 345 -8.80 -1.71 7.71
CA ASP A 345 -8.17 -3.02 7.65
C ASP A 345 -6.96 -3.18 8.58
N PHE A 346 -6.48 -2.09 9.17
CA PHE A 346 -5.25 -2.07 9.94
C PHE A 346 -5.47 -1.57 11.36
N LYS A 347 -4.44 -1.72 12.20
CA LYS A 347 -4.47 -1.31 13.60
C LYS A 347 -3.32 -0.40 13.98
N ALA A 348 -3.61 0.52 14.89
CA ALA A 348 -2.65 1.36 15.58
C ALA A 348 -2.75 1.10 17.09
N PHE A 349 -1.61 1.10 17.77
CA PHE A 349 -1.55 1.03 19.23
C PHE A 349 -1.60 2.46 19.76
N ARG A 350 -2.75 2.86 20.29
CA ARG A 350 -3.03 4.27 20.63
C ARG A 350 -4.13 4.39 21.70
N PRO A 351 -4.23 5.54 22.39
CA PRO A 351 -5.35 5.78 23.29
C PRO A 351 -6.65 6.00 22.51
N LYS A 352 -7.77 5.98 23.24
CA LYS A 352 -9.06 6.43 22.70
C LYS A 352 -8.97 7.93 22.39
N GLU A 353 -9.64 8.37 21.32
CA GLU A 353 -9.75 9.80 21.02
C GLU A 353 -10.45 10.53 22.18
N GLY A 354 -9.82 11.60 22.68
CA GLY A 354 -10.27 12.33 23.87
C GLY A 354 -10.18 11.56 25.20
N GLY A 355 -9.55 10.38 25.20
CA GLY A 355 -9.31 9.59 26.41
C GLY A 355 -7.94 9.84 27.05
N ALA A 356 -7.69 9.19 28.19
CA ALA A 356 -6.40 9.23 28.86
C ALA A 356 -5.28 8.67 27.97
N ALA A 357 -4.10 9.30 28.01
CA ALA A 357 -2.98 9.00 27.12
C ALA A 357 -2.39 7.60 27.35
N ASP A 358 -2.58 7.04 28.54
CA ASP A 358 -2.10 5.74 29.00
C ASP A 358 -3.03 4.56 28.65
N ASP A 359 -4.27 4.79 28.19
CA ASP A 359 -5.20 3.74 27.70
C ASP A 359 -4.80 3.19 26.32
N LEU A 360 -3.54 2.80 26.17
CA LEU A 360 -2.98 2.30 24.91
C LEU A 360 -3.55 0.92 24.59
N LYS A 361 -4.32 0.85 23.50
CA LYS A 361 -4.91 -0.39 22.98
C LYS A 361 -4.74 -0.49 21.48
N TRP A 362 -4.72 -1.72 20.97
CA TRP A 362 -4.79 -1.98 19.54
C TRP A 362 -6.18 -1.63 19.02
N ARG A 363 -6.27 -0.48 18.33
CA ARG A 363 -7.51 0.07 17.78
C ARG A 363 -7.40 0.15 16.27
N THR A 364 -8.54 0.24 15.58
CA THR A 364 -8.56 0.47 14.13
C THR A 364 -7.77 1.73 13.77
N LEU A 365 -6.94 1.61 12.73
CA LEU A 365 -6.16 2.71 12.18
C LEU A 365 -7.13 3.79 11.66
N ARG A 366 -6.93 5.04 12.09
CA ARG A 366 -7.78 6.15 11.67
C ARG A 366 -7.46 6.52 10.23
N GLN A 367 -8.46 7.02 9.51
CA GLN A 367 -8.22 7.70 8.24
C GLN A 367 -7.58 9.08 8.43
N GLY A 368 -7.71 9.69 9.62
CA GLY A 368 -7.14 11.00 9.93
C GLY A 368 -5.62 11.04 9.79
N VAL A 369 -5.07 12.22 9.46
CA VAL A 369 -3.62 12.43 9.27
C VAL A 369 -2.76 12.11 10.51
N ALA A 370 -3.37 12.09 11.70
CA ALA A 370 -2.70 11.73 12.96
C ALA A 370 -2.08 10.32 12.95
N ASP A 371 -2.61 9.40 12.15
CA ASP A 371 -2.10 8.02 12.04
C ASP A 371 -1.21 7.82 10.79
N LEU A 372 -0.83 8.90 10.08
CA LEU A 372 -0.09 8.79 8.83
C LEU A 372 1.31 8.17 9.01
N HIS A 373 2.00 8.47 10.12
CA HIS A 373 3.26 7.80 10.47
C HIS A 373 3.08 6.28 10.59
N ARG A 374 2.08 5.84 11.37
CA ARG A 374 1.77 4.41 11.52
C ARG A 374 1.41 3.76 10.18
N ARG A 375 0.75 4.50 9.30
CA ARG A 375 0.41 4.04 7.95
C ARG A 375 1.66 3.83 7.08
N ALA A 376 2.68 4.68 7.22
CA ALA A 376 3.98 4.46 6.59
C ALA A 376 4.64 3.17 7.10
N GLU A 377 4.71 2.96 8.43
CA GLU A 377 5.27 1.73 9.01
C GLU A 377 4.59 0.45 8.51
N ILE A 378 3.26 0.47 8.42
CA ILE A 378 2.47 -0.67 7.90
C ILE A 378 2.82 -0.94 6.44
N SER A 379 2.95 0.13 5.66
CA SER A 379 3.24 0.04 4.22
C SER A 379 4.66 -0.44 3.97
N ASP A 380 5.63 0.06 4.74
CA ASP A 380 7.02 -0.39 4.68
C ASP A 380 7.13 -1.87 5.05
N ALA A 381 6.47 -2.29 6.14
CA ALA A 381 6.43 -3.68 6.54
C ALA A 381 5.74 -4.57 5.48
N CYS A 382 4.78 -4.04 4.73
CA CYS A 382 4.14 -4.73 3.62
C CYS A 382 5.10 -4.94 2.45
N ASN A 383 5.76 -3.88 1.98
CA ASN A 383 6.78 -3.95 0.94
C ASN A 383 7.90 -4.93 1.33
N THR A 384 8.35 -4.87 2.58
CA THR A 384 9.34 -5.77 3.17
C THR A 384 8.92 -7.23 3.08
N ARG A 385 7.71 -7.59 3.54
CA ARG A 385 7.22 -8.98 3.48
C ARG A 385 7.11 -9.49 2.05
N TYR A 386 6.71 -8.62 1.12
CA TYR A 386 6.57 -8.95 -0.28
C TYR A 386 7.94 -9.22 -0.94
N LEU A 387 8.91 -8.33 -0.74
CA LEU A 387 10.28 -8.50 -1.24
C LEU A 387 10.96 -9.74 -0.64
N ASP A 388 10.81 -9.98 0.67
CA ASP A 388 11.40 -11.16 1.30
C ASP A 388 10.79 -12.47 0.74
N ALA A 389 9.50 -12.48 0.39
CA ALA A 389 8.87 -13.64 -0.26
C ALA A 389 9.42 -13.87 -1.69
N LEU A 390 9.83 -12.81 -2.39
CA LEU A 390 10.43 -12.87 -3.72
C LEU A 390 11.91 -13.29 -3.72
N ALA A 391 12.61 -13.23 -2.59
CA ALA A 391 14.04 -13.58 -2.50
C ALA A 391 14.33 -15.06 -2.85
N VAL A 392 13.30 -15.91 -2.87
CA VAL A 392 13.39 -17.36 -3.13
C VAL A 392 13.69 -17.68 -4.62
N VAL A 393 13.54 -16.70 -5.52
CA VAL A 393 13.49 -16.91 -6.98
C VAL A 393 14.81 -17.31 -7.63
N GLU A 394 15.95 -16.75 -7.22
CA GLU A 394 17.26 -17.04 -7.86
C GLU A 394 18.12 -17.98 -7.02
N ASP A 395 17.75 -19.24 -6.93
CA ASP A 395 18.75 -20.22 -6.55
C ASP A 395 19.32 -20.89 -7.79
N GLU A 396 20.59 -20.58 -8.10
CA GLU A 396 21.31 -21.10 -9.26
C GLU A 396 21.67 -22.58 -9.13
N ARG A 397 21.45 -23.20 -7.96
CA ARG A 397 21.66 -24.65 -7.81
C ARG A 397 20.74 -25.36 -8.78
N LYS A 398 21.29 -26.32 -9.53
CA LYS A 398 20.46 -27.15 -10.40
C LYS A 398 19.40 -27.82 -9.54
N LEU A 399 18.23 -28.05 -10.13
CA LEU A 399 17.19 -28.83 -9.50
C LEU A 399 17.75 -30.18 -8.99
N GLU A 400 18.66 -30.78 -9.77
CA GLU A 400 19.40 -31.98 -9.39
C GLU A 400 20.21 -31.80 -8.10
N ASP A 401 21.00 -30.73 -7.97
CA ASP A 401 21.82 -30.48 -6.77
C ASP A 401 20.95 -30.30 -5.52
N CYS A 402 19.79 -29.66 -5.68
CA CYS A 402 18.84 -29.43 -4.61
C CYS A 402 18.18 -30.73 -4.14
N LEU A 403 17.79 -31.60 -5.07
CA LEU A 403 17.03 -32.81 -4.77
C LEU A 403 17.95 -34.03 -4.49
N SER A 404 19.10 -34.14 -5.13
CA SER A 404 20.05 -35.25 -4.98
C SER A 404 20.59 -35.35 -3.54
N ALA A 405 20.84 -34.21 -2.89
CA ALA A 405 21.25 -34.16 -1.49
C ALA A 405 20.16 -34.71 -0.54
N LEU A 406 18.89 -34.61 -0.91
CA LEU A 406 17.76 -35.15 -0.13
C LEU A 406 17.60 -36.66 -0.35
N SER A 407 17.96 -37.13 -1.55
CA SER A 407 17.96 -38.54 -1.95
C SER A 407 19.15 -39.33 -1.39
N ARG A 408 20.01 -38.73 -0.56
CA ARG A 408 21.12 -39.41 0.13
C ARG A 408 20.83 -39.55 1.64
N PRO A 409 21.33 -40.59 2.33
CA PRO A 409 21.20 -40.70 3.78
C PRO A 409 21.86 -39.52 4.51
N ALA A 410 21.25 -39.05 5.59
CA ALA A 410 21.75 -37.95 6.42
C ALA A 410 22.14 -38.45 7.82
N MET A 411 22.92 -37.68 8.57
CA MET A 411 23.26 -38.00 9.96
C MET A 411 22.37 -37.20 10.93
N GLU A 412 21.78 -37.87 11.91
CA GLU A 412 21.14 -37.24 13.06
C GLU A 412 22.18 -36.63 14.00
N ALA A 413 21.75 -35.66 14.82
CA ALA A 413 22.63 -35.00 15.80
C ALA A 413 23.21 -35.95 16.87
N ASN A 414 22.62 -37.13 17.04
CA ASN A 414 23.08 -38.19 17.96
C ASN A 414 23.99 -39.22 17.26
N GLY A 415 24.50 -38.93 16.06
CA GLY A 415 25.38 -39.81 15.30
C GLY A 415 24.68 -40.96 14.56
N ARG A 416 23.36 -41.12 14.68
CA ARG A 416 22.63 -42.17 13.96
C ARG A 416 22.36 -41.78 12.51
N ARG A 417 22.45 -42.76 11.61
CA ARG A 417 22.12 -42.57 10.19
C ARG A 417 20.60 -42.52 9.99
N ALA A 418 20.11 -41.47 9.35
CA ALA A 418 18.75 -41.34 8.85
C ALA A 418 18.69 -41.66 7.36
N ARG A 419 17.59 -42.31 6.93
CA ARG A 419 17.40 -42.67 5.52
C ARG A 419 17.34 -41.45 4.58
N ALA A 420 17.51 -41.69 3.28
CA ALA A 420 17.19 -40.70 2.25
C ALA A 420 15.69 -40.35 2.24
N LEU A 421 15.35 -39.16 1.77
CA LEU A 421 13.97 -38.73 1.52
C LEU A 421 13.49 -39.28 0.18
N ASN A 422 12.25 -39.79 0.15
CA ASN A 422 11.57 -40.13 -1.10
C ASN A 422 10.90 -38.86 -1.65
N VAL A 423 11.69 -38.05 -2.35
CA VAL A 423 11.36 -36.70 -2.82
C VAL A 423 10.13 -36.66 -3.74
N PHE A 424 9.93 -37.67 -4.59
CA PHE A 424 8.76 -37.75 -5.49
C PHE A 424 7.64 -38.67 -4.98
N GLY A 425 7.82 -39.31 -3.81
CA GLY A 425 6.83 -40.17 -3.17
C GLY A 425 6.20 -39.56 -1.92
N GLU A 426 6.06 -40.36 -0.85
CA GLU A 426 5.37 -39.95 0.38
C GLU A 426 6.01 -38.72 1.06
N ASP A 427 7.34 -38.67 1.16
CA ASP A 427 8.04 -37.57 1.82
C ASP A 427 7.90 -36.26 1.01
N GLY A 428 7.81 -36.38 -0.32
CA GLY A 428 7.53 -35.26 -1.22
C GLY A 428 6.19 -34.58 -0.97
N ARG A 429 5.17 -35.32 -0.53
CA ARG A 429 3.87 -34.72 -0.13
C ARG A 429 4.02 -33.87 1.13
N VAL A 430 4.85 -34.32 2.07
CA VAL A 430 5.18 -33.57 3.29
C VAL A 430 5.94 -32.29 2.96
N LEU A 431 6.92 -32.36 2.05
CA LEU A 431 7.65 -31.18 1.60
C LEU A 431 6.73 -30.18 0.88
N SER A 432 5.84 -30.65 -0.01
CA SER A 432 4.85 -29.78 -0.64
C SER A 432 3.90 -29.12 0.37
N GLU A 433 3.51 -29.85 1.42
CA GLU A 433 2.69 -29.33 2.51
C GLU A 433 3.45 -28.29 3.34
N LEU A 434 4.75 -28.51 3.59
CA LEU A 434 5.62 -27.54 4.25
C LEU A 434 5.79 -26.25 3.46
N GLY A 435 5.55 -26.28 2.15
CA GLY A 435 5.63 -25.13 1.23
C GLY A 435 4.52 -24.13 1.35
N ARG A 436 3.53 -24.41 2.20
CA ARG A 436 2.50 -23.42 2.53
C ARG A 436 3.16 -22.25 3.26
N GLY A 437 2.94 -21.04 2.76
CA GLY A 437 3.51 -19.81 3.34
C GLY A 437 3.16 -19.57 4.82
N GLU A 438 2.17 -20.29 5.38
CA GLU A 438 1.83 -20.26 6.80
C GLU A 438 2.98 -20.73 7.70
N PHE A 439 3.73 -21.74 7.24
CA PHE A 439 4.78 -22.41 8.00
C PHE A 439 6.12 -21.66 7.94
N THR A 440 6.31 -20.81 6.91
CA THR A 440 7.50 -19.97 6.75
C THR A 440 7.57 -18.87 7.81
N LEU A 441 6.44 -18.28 8.19
CA LEU A 441 6.40 -17.15 9.14
C LEU A 441 6.29 -17.61 10.60
N ASN A 442 5.34 -18.50 10.89
CA ASN A 442 4.99 -18.86 12.27
C ASN A 442 5.64 -20.16 12.75
N GLY A 443 6.30 -20.90 11.85
CA GLY A 443 6.64 -22.29 12.09
C GLY A 443 5.40 -23.20 12.18
N PHE A 444 5.62 -24.48 12.40
CA PHE A 444 4.58 -25.51 12.37
C PHE A 444 4.76 -26.53 13.52
N ARG A 445 3.69 -27.20 13.91
CA ARG A 445 3.67 -28.27 14.91
C ARG A 445 3.31 -29.61 14.25
N ASN A 446 3.52 -30.70 14.98
CA ASN A 446 3.11 -32.04 14.53
C ASN A 446 1.62 -32.08 14.13
N GLY A 447 0.75 -31.51 14.96
CA GLY A 447 -0.69 -31.45 14.68
C GLY A 447 -1.08 -30.60 13.48
N ASP A 448 -0.25 -29.63 13.07
CA ASP A 448 -0.52 -28.82 11.88
C ASP A 448 -0.27 -29.65 10.61
N LEU A 449 0.87 -30.34 10.54
CA LEU A 449 1.17 -31.31 9.48
C LEU A 449 0.17 -32.47 9.42
N GLN A 450 -0.34 -32.91 10.57
CA GLN A 450 -1.34 -33.98 10.63
C GLN A 450 -2.64 -33.57 9.94
N ARG A 451 -3.13 -32.35 10.21
CA ARG A 451 -4.33 -31.82 9.57
C ARG A 451 -4.12 -31.66 8.06
N GLY A 452 -2.96 -31.13 7.66
CA GLY A 452 -2.60 -30.95 6.26
C GLY A 452 -2.54 -32.23 5.45
N LEU A 453 -1.91 -33.28 6.01
CA LEU A 453 -1.65 -34.53 5.28
C LEU A 453 -2.80 -35.54 5.27
N TYR A 454 -3.64 -35.54 6.32
CA TYR A 454 -4.71 -36.54 6.46
C TYR A 454 -6.12 -35.98 6.19
N GLY A 455 -6.30 -34.65 6.17
CA GLY A 455 -7.58 -34.00 5.86
C GLY A 455 -8.69 -34.16 6.92
N THR A 456 -8.74 -35.30 7.61
CA THR A 456 -9.75 -35.65 8.61
C THR A 456 -9.13 -35.90 9.99
N ALA A 457 -9.92 -35.65 11.05
CA ALA A 457 -9.54 -36.04 12.40
C ALA A 457 -9.38 -37.57 12.48
N ALA A 458 -8.51 -38.04 13.37
CA ALA A 458 -8.42 -39.47 13.62
C ALA A 458 -9.69 -39.94 14.34
N GLU A 459 -10.34 -40.96 13.80
CA GLU A 459 -11.60 -41.52 14.33
C GLU A 459 -11.42 -42.20 15.69
N THR A 460 -10.20 -42.71 15.97
CA THR A 460 -9.88 -43.38 17.24
C THR A 460 -8.62 -42.79 17.90
N PRO A 461 -8.50 -42.87 19.25
CA PRO A 461 -7.29 -42.50 19.99
C PRO A 461 -6.03 -43.23 19.49
N GLU A 462 -6.16 -44.50 19.11
CA GLU A 462 -5.08 -45.34 18.59
C GLU A 462 -4.61 -44.82 17.22
N ALA A 463 -5.54 -44.50 16.34
CA ALA A 463 -5.24 -43.90 15.03
C ALA A 463 -4.56 -42.53 15.20
N ARG A 464 -5.00 -41.73 16.17
CA ARG A 464 -4.37 -40.43 16.50
C ARG A 464 -2.92 -40.62 16.94
N ARG A 465 -2.66 -41.57 17.86
CA ARG A 465 -1.31 -41.88 18.35
C ARG A 465 -0.40 -42.40 17.24
N LYS A 466 -0.92 -43.28 16.37
CA LYS A 466 -0.20 -43.83 15.21
C LYS A 466 0.19 -42.74 14.21
N ARG A 467 -0.75 -41.86 13.84
CA ARG A 467 -0.51 -40.71 12.95
C ARG A 467 0.52 -39.74 13.55
N SER A 468 0.38 -39.36 14.83
CA SER A 468 1.34 -38.51 15.53
C SER A 468 2.74 -39.12 15.61
N GLY A 469 2.83 -40.44 15.81
CA GLY A 469 4.07 -41.20 15.79
C GLY A 469 4.75 -41.18 14.42
N LYS A 470 3.98 -41.38 13.33
CA LYS A 470 4.50 -41.30 11.95
C LYS A 470 5.05 -39.90 11.66
N ILE A 471 4.32 -38.84 12.04
CA ILE A 471 4.78 -37.46 11.84
C ILE A 471 6.00 -37.14 12.69
N THR A 472 6.10 -37.62 13.93
CA THR A 472 7.29 -37.42 14.76
C THR A 472 8.54 -38.04 14.13
N ARG A 473 8.41 -39.24 13.53
CA ARG A 473 9.51 -39.87 12.79
C ARG A 473 9.90 -39.07 11.54
N LEU A 474 8.91 -38.53 10.81
CA LEU A 474 9.14 -37.64 9.66
C LEU A 474 9.84 -36.34 10.07
N LEU A 475 9.42 -35.70 11.17
CA LEU A 475 10.06 -34.50 11.69
C LEU A 475 11.53 -34.77 12.08
N ARG A 476 11.81 -35.95 12.66
CA ARG A 476 13.18 -36.37 12.96
C ARG A 476 14.00 -36.52 11.68
N LEU A 477 13.43 -37.13 10.64
CA LEU A 477 14.04 -37.28 9.33
C LEU A 477 14.35 -35.91 8.69
N LEU A 478 13.38 -34.99 8.64
CA LEU A 478 13.56 -33.64 8.10
C LEU A 478 14.62 -32.83 8.86
N LYS A 479 14.72 -33.02 10.19
CA LYS A 479 15.78 -32.42 11.00
C LYS A 479 17.16 -32.99 10.65
N ALA A 480 17.29 -34.31 10.47
CA ALA A 480 18.55 -34.93 10.06
C ALA A 480 19.05 -34.36 8.74
N HIS A 481 18.13 -34.12 7.79
CA HIS A 481 18.41 -33.49 6.50
C HIS A 481 18.64 -31.97 6.56
N LYS A 482 18.57 -31.38 7.77
CA LYS A 482 18.71 -29.94 8.04
C LYS A 482 17.67 -29.06 7.32
N LEU A 483 16.52 -29.62 6.97
CA LEU A 483 15.43 -28.87 6.30
C LEU A 483 14.60 -28.06 7.30
N ILE A 484 14.54 -28.52 8.55
CA ILE A 484 13.75 -27.89 9.60
C ILE A 484 14.58 -27.79 10.87
N ARG A 485 14.30 -26.77 11.69
CA ARG A 485 14.88 -26.60 13.03
C ARG A 485 13.77 -26.53 14.07
N LYS A 486 14.00 -27.08 15.26
CA LYS A 486 13.06 -26.99 16.38
C LYS A 486 13.30 -25.66 17.11
N VAL A 487 12.24 -24.94 17.42
CA VAL A 487 12.31 -23.71 18.23
C VAL A 487 12.49 -24.10 19.70
N PRO A 488 13.51 -23.57 20.41
CA PRO A 488 13.78 -23.90 21.80
C PRO A 488 12.55 -23.73 22.70
N LYS A 489 12.40 -24.59 23.71
CA LYS A 489 11.31 -24.55 24.71
C LYS A 489 9.87 -24.62 24.12
N THR A 490 9.71 -25.03 22.87
CA THR A 490 8.39 -25.18 22.24
C THR A 490 8.25 -26.49 21.45
N HIS A 491 7.02 -26.85 21.06
CA HIS A 491 6.75 -27.96 20.13
C HIS A 491 6.76 -27.53 18.65
N ARG A 492 7.35 -26.37 18.35
CA ARG A 492 7.30 -25.72 17.04
C ARG A 492 8.58 -25.96 16.25
N TYR A 493 8.44 -26.07 14.93
CA TYR A 493 9.51 -26.23 13.96
C TYR A 493 9.46 -25.10 12.94
N GLN A 494 10.59 -24.73 12.37
CA GLN A 494 10.69 -23.74 11.30
C GLN A 494 11.49 -24.33 10.14
N LEU A 495 11.14 -23.95 8.91
CA LEU A 495 11.97 -24.24 7.75
C LEU A 495 13.30 -23.50 7.87
N THR A 496 14.39 -24.20 7.61
CA THR A 496 15.70 -23.59 7.36
C THR A 496 15.72 -23.02 5.95
N GLU A 497 16.75 -22.25 5.61
CA GLU A 497 16.98 -21.78 4.24
C GLU A 497 17.05 -22.94 3.24
N LYS A 498 17.81 -24.00 3.59
CA LYS A 498 17.85 -25.26 2.82
C LYS A 498 16.47 -25.91 2.68
N GLY A 499 15.65 -25.86 3.74
CA GLY A 499 14.29 -26.37 3.73
C GLY A 499 13.36 -25.61 2.78
N ARG A 500 13.38 -24.27 2.84
CA ARG A 500 12.60 -23.41 1.93
C ARG A 500 12.96 -23.72 0.48
N LEU A 501 14.26 -23.84 0.21
CA LEU A 501 14.75 -24.16 -1.11
C LEU A 501 14.24 -25.50 -1.63
N ALA A 502 14.43 -26.57 -0.86
CA ALA A 502 14.04 -27.92 -1.23
C ALA A 502 12.55 -28.00 -1.58
N VAL A 503 11.73 -27.28 -0.82
CA VAL A 503 10.29 -27.24 -1.01
C VAL A 503 9.90 -26.49 -2.28
N THR A 504 10.51 -25.32 -2.52
CA THR A 504 10.29 -24.56 -3.76
C THR A 504 10.74 -25.36 -4.99
N ALA A 505 11.95 -25.91 -4.94
CA ALA A 505 12.52 -26.72 -6.02
C ALA A 505 11.62 -27.91 -6.36
N LEU A 506 11.12 -28.62 -5.35
CA LEU A 506 10.17 -29.73 -5.55
C LEU A 506 8.83 -29.26 -6.15
N SER A 507 8.33 -28.10 -5.72
CA SER A 507 7.09 -27.55 -6.28
C SER A 507 7.24 -27.20 -7.76
N VAL A 508 8.36 -26.58 -8.13
CA VAL A 508 8.68 -26.25 -9.52
C VAL A 508 8.82 -27.52 -10.35
N ALA A 509 9.54 -28.53 -9.84
CA ALA A 509 9.71 -29.81 -10.51
C ALA A 509 8.37 -30.49 -10.81
N LYS A 510 7.45 -30.52 -9.84
CA LYS A 510 6.13 -31.15 -9.99
C LYS A 510 5.19 -30.41 -10.96
N GLN A 511 5.40 -29.11 -11.17
CA GLN A 511 4.56 -28.27 -12.04
C GLN A 511 5.15 -28.08 -13.45
N SER A 512 6.40 -28.50 -13.66
CA SER A 512 7.08 -28.39 -14.95
C SER A 512 6.70 -29.56 -15.85
N SER A 513 6.33 -29.28 -17.10
CA SER A 513 6.13 -30.32 -18.12
C SER A 513 7.45 -30.63 -18.83
N ILE A 514 7.58 -31.84 -19.36
CA ILE A 514 8.75 -32.25 -20.16
C ILE A 514 8.97 -31.28 -21.34
N LYS A 515 7.88 -30.83 -21.98
CA LYS A 515 7.93 -29.82 -23.05
C LYS A 515 8.62 -28.53 -22.60
N LYS A 516 8.23 -27.97 -21.45
CA LYS A 516 8.84 -26.74 -20.90
C LYS A 516 10.30 -26.94 -20.51
N LEU A 517 10.67 -28.13 -20.03
CA LEU A 517 12.06 -28.45 -19.68
C LEU A 517 12.93 -28.58 -20.93
N ASN A 518 12.42 -29.18 -22.01
CA ASN A 518 13.12 -29.27 -23.28
C ASN A 518 13.30 -27.89 -23.94
N GLU A 519 12.30 -27.01 -23.86
CA GLU A 519 12.40 -25.60 -24.31
C GLU A 519 13.44 -24.78 -23.52
N LEU A 520 13.81 -25.21 -22.31
CA LEU A 520 14.86 -24.58 -21.49
C LEU A 520 16.24 -25.23 -21.69
N ALA A 521 16.29 -26.45 -22.24
CA ALA A 521 17.50 -27.24 -22.45
C ALA A 521 18.05 -27.12 -23.89
N ALA A 522 17.19 -26.76 -24.84
CA ALA A 522 17.54 -26.35 -26.20
C ALA A 522 17.89 -24.86 -26.23
#